data_AF-A0A0A9X233-F1
#
_entry.id   AF-A0A0A9X233-F1
#
_cell.length_a   1.000
_cell.length_b   1.000
_cell.length_c   1.000
_cell.angle_alpha   90.00
_cell.angle_beta   90.00
_cell.angle_gamma   90.00
#
_symmetry.space_group_name_H-M   'P 1'
#
loop_
_entity.id
_entity.type
_entity.pdbx_description
1 polymer ?
#
loop_
_entity_poly.entity_id
_entity_poly.type
_entity_poly.pdbx_seq_one_letter_code
_entity_poly.pdbx_strand_id
1 'polypeptide(L)'
;THTQTHTAPSTALPLGTQSHFSNDERLEQVVPSNDLINSIVGVSTATDEDQVAMCPTIGFLNIRSLVPPQPPASHAYDLLCLCPTGGTVPGSFGVVGSLKWFDD
;
A
#
# COMPACT_ATOMS: atom_id res chain seq x y z
N THR A 1 -42.18 12.65 16.86
CA THR A 1 -41.16 12.34 15.84
C THR A 1 -39.90 13.11 16.17
N HIS A 2 -38.95 12.48 16.86
CA HIS A 2 -37.64 13.06 17.16
C HIS A 2 -36.58 12.29 16.37
N THR A 3 -36.04 12.90 15.32
CA THR A 3 -34.88 12.38 14.60
C THR A 3 -33.64 12.75 15.41
N GLN A 4 -33.11 11.80 16.19
CA GLN A 4 -31.79 11.95 16.83
C GLN A 4 -30.72 11.92 15.73
N THR A 5 -30.03 13.04 15.53
CA THR A 5 -28.81 13.10 14.75
C THR A 5 -27.68 12.49 15.58
N HIS A 6 -27.32 11.24 15.26
CA HIS A 6 -26.19 10.54 15.87
C HIS A 6 -24.88 11.07 15.27
N THR A 7 -24.31 12.11 15.87
CA THR A 7 -23.00 12.65 15.47
C THR A 7 -21.91 11.69 15.94
N ALA A 8 -21.17 11.08 15.02
CA ALA A 8 -20.04 10.22 15.38
C ALA A 8 -18.96 11.04 16.11
N PRO A 9 -18.31 10.51 17.16
CA PRO A 9 -17.26 11.20 17.89
C PRO A 9 -16.07 11.50 16.96
N SER A 10 -15.34 12.58 17.23
CA SER A 10 -14.19 13.05 16.42
C SER A 10 -13.02 12.06 16.33
N THR A 11 -13.06 11.00 17.14
CA THR A 11 -12.10 9.88 17.15
C THR A 11 -12.60 8.66 16.38
N ALA A 12 -13.83 8.68 15.86
CA ALA A 12 -14.31 7.64 14.98
C ALA A 12 -13.49 7.69 13.69
N LEU A 13 -12.94 6.54 13.28
CA LEU A 13 -12.47 6.38 11.91
C LEU A 13 -13.58 6.84 10.97
N PRO A 14 -13.25 7.50 9.85
CA PRO A 14 -14.25 8.03 8.94
C PRO A 14 -14.96 6.88 8.22
N LEU A 15 -15.90 6.25 8.94
CA LEU A 15 -16.71 5.15 8.49
C LEU A 15 -17.75 5.71 7.52
N GLY A 16 -17.60 5.39 6.24
CA GLY A 16 -18.52 5.80 5.18
C GLY A 16 -18.14 7.07 4.42
N THR A 17 -16.97 7.67 4.67
CA THR A 17 -16.43 8.66 3.74
C THR A 17 -15.94 7.96 2.49
N GLN A 18 -16.41 8.41 1.33
CA GLN A 18 -15.90 7.92 0.05
C GLN A 18 -14.47 8.44 -0.15
N SER A 19 -13.61 7.59 -0.72
CA SER A 19 -12.26 8.00 -1.13
C SER A 19 -12.39 9.18 -2.08
N HIS A 20 -11.84 10.33 -1.71
CA HIS A 20 -11.72 11.48 -2.59
C HIS A 20 -10.45 11.34 -3.43
N PHE A 21 -10.44 10.37 -4.34
CA PHE A 21 -9.48 10.39 -5.43
C PHE A 21 -9.94 11.49 -6.39
N SER A 22 -9.26 12.62 -6.34
CA SER A 22 -9.57 13.77 -7.18
C SER A 22 -9.15 13.50 -8.63
N ASN A 23 -9.77 14.18 -9.60
CA ASN A 23 -9.47 13.98 -11.03
C ASN A 23 -8.01 14.34 -11.41
N ASP A 24 -7.29 15.04 -10.52
CA ASP A 24 -5.90 15.46 -10.72
C ASP A 24 -4.88 14.45 -10.17
N GLU A 25 -5.33 13.48 -9.35
CA GLU A 25 -4.50 12.40 -8.85
C GLU A 25 -4.43 11.28 -9.88
N ARG A 26 -3.24 10.71 -10.07
CA ARG A 26 -3.01 9.62 -11.02
C ARG A 26 -2.16 8.56 -10.35
N LEU A 27 -2.47 7.30 -10.66
CA LEU A 27 -1.60 6.20 -10.31
C LEU A 27 -0.36 6.28 -11.19
N GLU A 28 0.81 6.21 -10.57
CA GLU A 28 2.10 6.16 -11.25
C GLU A 28 2.79 4.84 -10.91
N GLN A 29 3.24 4.13 -11.94
CA GLN A 29 3.99 2.91 -11.75
C GLN A 29 5.37 3.24 -11.18
N VAL A 30 5.67 2.70 -10.00
CA VAL A 30 6.96 2.91 -9.35
C VAL A 30 7.99 1.93 -9.90
N VAL A 31 9.08 2.45 -10.44
CA VAL A 31 10.24 1.63 -10.82
C VAL A 31 11.03 1.26 -9.56
N PRO A 32 11.31 -0.04 -9.32
CA PRO A 32 12.12 -0.46 -8.18
C PRO A 32 13.49 0.24 -8.19
N SER A 33 13.80 0.94 -7.11
CA SER A 33 15.05 1.69 -6.93
C SER A 33 15.44 1.75 -5.46
N ASN A 34 16.72 2.06 -5.17
CA ASN A 34 17.23 2.11 -3.80
C ASN A 34 16.47 3.09 -2.89
N ASP A 35 15.74 4.05 -3.46
CA ASP A 35 14.89 4.98 -2.69
C ASP A 35 13.71 4.29 -2.01
N LEU A 36 13.35 3.08 -2.45
CA LEU A 36 12.34 2.25 -1.80
C LEU A 36 12.83 1.56 -0.53
N ILE A 37 14.13 1.51 -0.29
CA ILE A 37 14.66 0.90 0.93
C ILE A 37 14.14 1.69 2.14
N ASN A 38 13.67 0.94 3.14
CA ASN A 38 12.98 1.40 4.35
C ASN A 38 11.58 1.99 4.13
N SER A 39 11.06 2.01 2.90
CA SER A 39 9.70 2.50 2.65
C SER A 39 8.64 1.53 3.17
N ILE A 40 7.53 2.08 3.65
CA ILE A 40 6.31 1.35 4.00
C ILE A 40 5.42 1.27 2.77
N VAL A 41 5.07 0.04 2.39
CA VAL A 41 4.21 -0.27 1.24
C VAL A 41 2.92 -0.87 1.74
N GLY A 42 1.78 -0.27 1.36
CA GLY A 42 0.46 -0.85 1.60
C GLY A 42 0.17 -1.96 0.60
N VAL A 43 -0.38 -3.08 1.06
CA VAL A 43 -0.78 -4.19 0.19
C VAL A 43 -2.26 -4.03 -0.12
N SER A 44 -2.60 -3.74 -1.38
CA SER A 44 -3.98 -3.48 -1.80
C SER A 44 -4.77 -4.79 -2.01
N THR A 45 -6.08 -4.75 -1.74
CA THR A 45 -7.01 -5.83 -2.11
C THR A 45 -7.37 -5.85 -3.60
N ALA A 46 -6.90 -4.89 -4.39
CA ALA A 46 -7.25 -4.76 -5.80
C ALA A 46 -6.86 -6.00 -6.62
N THR A 47 -7.71 -6.36 -7.59
CA THR A 47 -7.41 -7.40 -8.58
C THR A 47 -6.88 -6.82 -9.89
N ASP A 48 -7.12 -5.53 -10.11
CA ASP A 48 -6.79 -4.80 -11.34
C ASP A 48 -6.20 -3.43 -11.00
N GLU A 49 -5.32 -2.92 -11.87
CA GLU A 49 -4.56 -1.68 -11.64
C GLU A 49 -5.50 -0.47 -11.43
N ASP A 50 -6.56 -0.36 -12.23
CA ASP A 50 -7.53 0.73 -12.15
C ASP A 50 -8.27 0.81 -10.80
N GLN A 51 -8.30 -0.29 -10.05
CA GLN A 51 -9.00 -0.38 -8.76
C GLN A 51 -8.09 -0.03 -7.58
N VAL A 52 -6.77 0.02 -7.78
CA VAL A 52 -5.79 0.19 -6.69
C VAL A 52 -6.05 1.46 -5.87
N ALA A 53 -6.44 2.56 -6.52
CA ALA A 53 -6.75 3.83 -5.85
C ALA A 53 -8.00 3.79 -4.95
N MET A 54 -8.94 2.88 -5.24
CA MET A 54 -10.24 2.81 -4.58
C MET A 54 -10.36 1.63 -3.61
N CYS A 55 -9.50 0.62 -3.76
CA CYS A 55 -9.49 -0.55 -2.91
C CYS A 55 -8.77 -0.30 -1.57
N PRO A 56 -9.26 -0.88 -0.47
CA PRO A 56 -8.57 -0.82 0.81
C PRO A 56 -7.25 -1.60 0.78
N THR A 57 -6.36 -1.27 1.71
CA THR A 57 -5.15 -2.04 1.99
C THR A 57 -5.40 -3.11 3.05
N ILE A 58 -4.95 -4.34 2.82
CA ILE A 58 -5.04 -5.46 3.78
C ILE A 58 -4.02 -5.31 4.90
N GLY A 59 -2.86 -4.75 4.58
CA GLY A 59 -1.76 -4.59 5.52
C GLY A 59 -0.61 -3.80 4.93
N PHE A 60 0.51 -3.79 5.64
CA PHE A 60 1.70 -3.04 5.28
C PHE A 60 2.94 -3.92 5.34
N LEU A 61 3.87 -3.63 4.44
CA LEU A 61 5.20 -4.24 4.36
C LEU A 61 6.26 -3.16 4.52
N ASN A 62 7.38 -3.49 5.13
CA ASN A 62 8.56 -2.63 5.14
C ASN A 62 9.63 -3.20 4.20
N ILE A 63 10.07 -2.44 3.21
CA ILE A 63 11.10 -2.88 2.28
C ILE A 63 12.47 -2.76 2.96
N ARG A 64 13.24 -3.86 3.00
CA ARG A 64 14.58 -3.92 3.59
C ARG A 64 15.69 -3.89 2.57
N SER A 65 15.52 -4.54 1.43
CA SER A 65 16.50 -4.49 0.35
C SER A 65 15.89 -4.81 -1.00
N LEU A 66 16.57 -4.34 -2.05
CA LEU A 66 16.34 -4.78 -3.42
C LEU A 66 17.40 -5.82 -3.78
N VAL A 67 16.94 -6.96 -4.26
CA VAL A 67 17.81 -8.00 -4.79
C VAL A 67 17.85 -7.81 -6.31
N PRO A 68 19.03 -7.54 -6.87
CA PRO A 68 19.16 -7.35 -8.30
C PRO A 68 18.81 -8.66 -9.04
N PRO A 69 18.21 -8.56 -10.24
CA PRO A 69 17.82 -9.72 -11.03
C PRO A 69 19.04 -10.63 -11.29
N GLN A 70 18.89 -11.92 -11.03
CA GLN A 70 19.91 -12.92 -11.36
C GLN A 70 19.64 -13.53 -12.75
N PRO A 71 20.66 -13.66 -13.62
CA PRO A 71 20.50 -14.38 -14.89
C PRO A 71 20.07 -15.84 -14.63
N PRO A 72 19.13 -16.43 -15.40
CA PRO A 72 18.56 -15.95 -16.67
C PRO A 72 17.22 -15.19 -16.54
N ALA A 73 16.75 -14.91 -15.32
CA ALA A 73 15.46 -14.27 -15.06
C ALA A 73 15.55 -12.76 -15.36
N SER A 74 15.03 -12.35 -16.51
CA SER A 74 15.53 -11.17 -17.21
C SER A 74 14.95 -9.82 -16.81
N HIS A 75 13.91 -9.67 -15.98
CA HIS A 75 13.30 -8.33 -15.82
C HIS A 75 12.71 -7.96 -14.45
N ALA A 76 12.72 -8.84 -13.44
CA ALA A 76 12.09 -8.55 -12.15
C ALA A 76 13.14 -8.38 -11.05
N TYR A 77 13.09 -7.25 -10.33
CA TYR A 77 13.79 -7.10 -9.05
C TYR A 77 13.02 -7.88 -7.99
N ASP A 78 13.73 -8.67 -7.19
CA ASP A 78 13.13 -9.27 -6.00
C ASP A 78 13.25 -8.28 -4.83
N LEU A 79 12.19 -8.18 -4.03
CA LEU A 79 12.17 -7.32 -2.85
C LEU A 79 12.24 -8.16 -1.59
N LEU A 80 13.19 -7.85 -0.71
CA LEU A 80 13.18 -8.36 0.65
C LEU A 80 12.33 -7.44 1.51
N CYS A 81 11.25 -7.96 2.07
CA CYS A 81 10.31 -7.19 2.87
C CYS A 81 10.10 -7.82 4.25
N LEU A 82 9.89 -7.00 5.27
CA LEU A 82 9.30 -7.46 6.52
C LEU A 82 7.77 -7.44 6.42
N CYS A 83 7.16 -8.54 6.86
CA CYS A 83 5.73 -8.75 6.92
C CYS A 83 5.34 -9.07 8.37
N PRO A 84 4.20 -8.55 8.89
CA PRO A 84 3.72 -8.88 10.23
C PRO A 84 3.32 -10.36 10.39
N THR A 85 3.07 -11.06 9.29
CA THR A 85 2.63 -12.46 9.27
C THR A 85 3.54 -13.31 8.39
N GLY A 86 3.82 -14.54 8.81
CA GLY A 86 4.51 -15.52 7.97
C GLY A 86 3.62 -16.03 6.85
N GLY A 87 4.21 -16.36 5.70
CA GLY A 87 3.51 -16.91 4.53
C GLY A 87 3.63 -16.02 3.29
N THR A 88 2.76 -16.27 2.32
CA THR A 88 2.70 -15.49 1.07
C THR A 88 2.00 -14.16 1.31
N VAL A 89 2.53 -13.08 0.73
CA VAL A 89 1.88 -11.77 0.77
C VAL A 89 0.51 -11.85 0.10
N PRO A 90 -0.58 -11.47 0.80
CA PRO A 90 -1.92 -11.53 0.24
C PRO A 90 -2.16 -10.32 -0.66
N GLY A 91 -2.15 -10.49 -1.97
CA GLY A 91 -2.46 -9.44 -2.94
C GLY A 91 -1.40 -9.27 -4.02
N SER A 92 -1.79 -8.64 -5.13
CA SER A 92 -0.94 -8.49 -6.31
C SER A 92 -0.35 -7.08 -6.44
N PHE A 93 -0.89 -6.10 -5.72
CA PHE A 93 -0.53 -4.69 -5.87
C PHE A 93 0.00 -4.09 -4.56
N GLY A 94 1.15 -3.42 -4.65
CA GLY A 94 1.72 -2.62 -3.58
C GLY A 94 1.55 -1.13 -3.86
N VAL A 95 1.15 -0.36 -2.86
CA VAL A 95 1.03 1.10 -2.91
C VAL A 95 2.12 1.70 -2.05
N VAL A 96 3.03 2.45 -2.67
CA VAL A 96 4.16 3.08 -1.97
C VAL A 96 3.68 4.35 -1.28
N GLY A 97 3.86 4.42 0.04
CA GLY A 97 3.58 5.63 0.82
C GLY A 97 4.83 6.51 0.98
N SER A 98 4.64 7.69 1.58
CA SER A 98 5.75 8.60 1.95
C SER A 98 6.47 8.20 3.25
N LEU A 99 5.91 7.26 4.00
CA LEU A 99 6.46 6.82 5.28
C LEU A 99 7.67 5.92 5.08
N LYS A 100 8.74 6.24 5.81
CA LYS A 100 9.94 5.40 5.92
C LYS A 100 10.15 4.99 7.37
N TRP A 101 10.57 3.74 7.57
CA TRP A 101 10.92 3.20 8.87
C TRP A 101 12.33 2.62 8.83
N PHE A 102 13.20 3.25 9.62
CA PHE A 102 14.57 2.82 9.87
C PHE A 102 14.59 2.00 11.17
N ASP A 103 15.11 0.77 11.12
CA ASP A 103 15.50 0.05 12.34
C ASP A 103 16.94 0.46 12.65
N ASP A 104 17.19 0.91 13.88
CA ASP A 104 18.53 1.12 14.42
C ASP A 104 19.17 -0.22 14.82
#